data_AF-A0A2S2QU87-F1
#
_entry.id   AF-A0A2S2QU87-F1
#
_cell.length_a   1.000
_cell.length_b   1.000
_cell.length_c   1.000
_cell.angle_alpha   90.00
_cell.angle_beta   90.00
_cell.angle_gamma   90.00
#
_symmetry.space_group_name_H-M   'P 1'
#
loop_
_entity.id
_entity.type
_entity.pdbx_description
1 polymer ?
#
loop_
_entity_poly.entity_id
_entity_poly.type
_entity_poly.pdbx_seq_one_letter_code
_entity_poly.pdbx_strand_id
1 'polypeptide(L)'
;MKEMLGGCSVCCDDTGWTENPLVYCDGPNCNVAVHQACYGIRIVPKGEWFCRKCEAFKEKSIKVKCELCPSKDGALKPTENGNWAHVVCALYIPEVTFMDVTTMEPVKLGAIPKDRFNRVNSINLPHINYFRLHRA
;
A
#
# COMPACT_ATOMS: atom_id res chain seq x y z
N MET A 1 -5.06 15.00 19.04
CA MET A 1 -4.35 13.71 18.97
C MET A 1 -5.07 12.86 17.95
N LYS A 2 -4.38 12.38 16.90
CA LYS A 2 -5.00 11.40 15.98
C LYS A 2 -5.12 10.09 16.76
N GLU A 3 -6.34 9.62 17.01
CA GLU A 3 -6.56 8.25 17.50
C GLU A 3 -6.12 7.28 16.39
N MET A 4 -5.02 6.58 16.62
CA MET A 4 -4.46 5.62 15.68
C MET A 4 -5.02 4.22 15.99
N LEU A 5 -6.28 3.99 15.60
CA LEU A 5 -7.03 2.76 15.85
C LEU A 5 -6.76 1.62 14.85
N GLY A 6 -5.64 1.65 14.12
CA GLY A 6 -5.41 0.74 13.00
C GLY A 6 -4.01 0.16 12.98
N GLY A 7 -3.93 -1.16 12.95
CA GLY A 7 -2.70 -1.89 12.64
C GLY A 7 -2.20 -1.62 11.23
N CYS A 8 -1.22 -2.41 10.79
CA CYS A 8 -0.65 -2.28 9.46
C CYS A 8 -1.71 -2.48 8.36
N SER A 9 -1.87 -1.46 7.53
CA SER A 9 -2.79 -1.44 6.38
C SER A 9 -2.43 -2.41 5.24
N VAL A 10 -1.36 -3.19 5.39
CA VAL A 10 -0.90 -4.19 4.42
C VAL A 10 -1.10 -5.61 4.94
N CYS A 11 -0.68 -5.91 6.18
CA CYS A 11 -0.75 -7.26 6.76
C CYS A 11 -1.88 -7.47 7.79
N CYS A 12 -2.59 -6.40 8.17
CA CYS A 12 -3.67 -6.39 9.16
C CYS A 12 -3.26 -6.76 10.60
N ASP A 13 -1.96 -6.79 10.90
CA ASP A 13 -1.43 -6.98 12.26
C ASP A 13 -1.28 -5.62 12.96
N ASP A 14 -1.72 -5.53 14.21
CA ASP A 14 -1.70 -4.33 15.05
C ASP A 14 -0.43 -4.19 15.92
N THR A 15 0.40 -5.23 15.98
CA THR A 15 1.63 -5.24 16.77
C THR A 15 2.84 -4.78 15.96
N GLY A 16 3.52 -3.72 16.44
CA GLY A 16 4.84 -3.33 15.95
C GLY A 16 5.96 -4.04 16.73
N TRP A 17 7.07 -4.35 16.05
CA TRP A 17 8.22 -5.04 16.65
C TRP A 17 9.45 -4.12 16.67
N THR A 18 10.44 -4.41 17.51
CA THR A 18 11.68 -3.62 17.59
C THR A 18 12.44 -3.58 16.25
N GLU A 19 12.48 -4.71 15.54
CA GLU A 19 13.16 -4.84 14.24
C GLU A 19 12.25 -4.54 13.04
N ASN A 20 10.93 -4.49 13.27
CA ASN A 20 9.94 -4.21 12.25
C ASN A 20 8.82 -3.36 12.85
N PRO A 21 9.10 -2.09 13.17
CA PRO A 21 8.16 -1.24 13.87
C PRO A 21 6.99 -0.88 12.98
N LEU A 22 5.86 -0.57 13.63
CA LEU A 22 4.70 0.02 12.98
C LEU A 22 4.93 1.53 12.83
N VAL A 23 4.98 2.01 11.59
CA VAL A 23 5.28 3.40 11.22
C VAL A 23 4.00 4.09 10.74
N TYR A 24 3.74 5.29 11.26
CA TYR A 24 2.55 6.06 10.98
C TYR A 24 2.88 7.28 10.10
N CYS A 25 2.02 7.56 9.13
CA CYS A 25 2.17 8.71 8.25
C CYS A 25 1.73 10.01 8.94
N ASP A 26 2.64 10.98 8.99
CA ASP A 26 2.42 12.31 9.56
C ASP A 26 1.68 13.27 8.60
N GLY A 27 1.34 12.80 7.40
CA GLY A 27 0.58 13.57 6.43
C GLY A 27 -0.79 14.03 6.95
N PRO A 28 -1.24 15.25 6.57
CA PRO A 28 -2.57 15.74 6.94
C PRO A 28 -3.65 14.84 6.32
N ASN A 29 -4.67 14.50 7.11
CA ASN A 29 -5.77 13.60 6.71
C ASN A 29 -5.32 12.23 6.16
N CYS A 30 -4.14 11.75 6.57
CA CYS A 30 -3.65 10.42 6.23
C CYS A 30 -3.67 9.50 7.45
N ASN A 31 -4.22 8.29 7.26
CA ASN A 31 -4.33 7.24 8.29
C ASN A 31 -3.48 6.01 7.92
N VAL A 32 -2.46 6.18 7.07
CA VAL A 32 -1.57 5.08 6.70
C VAL A 32 -0.69 4.71 7.89
N ALA A 33 -0.86 3.48 8.36
CA ALA A 33 0.03 2.79 9.27
C ALA A 33 0.57 1.54 8.56
N VAL A 34 1.88 1.33 8.60
CA VAL A 34 2.54 0.19 7.94
C VAL A 34 3.74 -0.28 8.74
N HIS A 35 3.98 -1.60 8.76
CA HIS A 35 5.28 -2.07 9.20
C HIS A 35 6.37 -1.62 8.24
N GLN A 36 7.57 -1.38 8.78
CA GLN A 36 8.76 -1.05 7.99
C GLN A 36 8.92 -2.00 6.79
N ALA A 37 8.89 -3.31 7.03
CA ALA A 37 9.02 -4.34 6.00
C ALA A 37 7.80 -4.44 5.07
N CYS A 38 6.59 -4.14 5.56
CA CYS A 38 5.37 -4.23 4.75
C CYS A 38 5.25 -3.12 3.70
N TYR A 39 6.05 -2.06 3.81
CA TYR A 39 6.04 -0.94 2.88
C TYR A 39 7.39 -0.65 2.22
N GLY A 40 8.43 -1.42 2.58
CA GLY A 40 9.79 -1.26 2.07
C GLY A 40 10.46 0.04 2.55
N ILE A 41 10.23 0.42 3.81
CA ILE A 41 10.91 1.58 4.42
C ILE A 41 12.36 1.18 4.74
N ARG A 42 13.33 1.74 4.01
CA ARG A 42 14.75 1.40 4.21
C ARG A 42 15.25 1.72 5.61
N ILE A 43 14.96 2.92 6.09
CA ILE A 43 15.35 3.41 7.41
C ILE A 43 14.17 4.20 7.97
N VAL A 44 13.73 3.84 9.18
CA VAL A 44 12.70 4.61 9.89
C VAL A 44 13.31 5.94 10.33
N PRO A 45 12.76 7.09 9.90
CA PRO A 45 13.31 8.39 10.27
C PRO A 45 13.11 8.65 11.77
N LYS A 46 14.01 9.43 12.39
CA LYS A 46 13.88 9.87 13.79
C LYS A 46 12.82 10.95 13.98
N GLY A 47 12.32 11.54 12.90
CA GLY A 47 11.30 12.59 12.89
C GLY A 47 10.11 12.16 12.03
N GLU A 48 9.48 13.15 11.39
CA GLU A 48 8.28 12.90 10.59
C GLU A 48 8.53 11.90 9.45
N TRP A 49 7.55 11.03 9.22
CA TRP A 49 7.52 10.12 8.09
C TRP A 49 6.27 10.35 7.24
N PHE A 50 6.44 10.36 5.91
CA PHE A 50 5.35 10.54 4.97
C PHE A 50 5.30 9.33 4.02
N CYS A 51 4.12 8.72 3.88
CA CYS A 51 3.92 7.73 2.83
C CYS A 51 4.06 8.38 1.44
N ARG A 52 4.34 7.57 0.40
CA ARG A 52 4.54 8.07 -0.97
C ARG A 52 3.39 8.94 -1.47
N LYS A 53 2.14 8.61 -1.09
CA LYS A 53 0.96 9.43 -1.42
C LYS A 53 1.08 10.86 -0.86
N CYS A 54 1.46 10.99 0.41
CA CYS A 54 1.58 12.30 1.06
C CYS A 54 2.79 13.09 0.58
N GLU A 55 3.90 12.41 0.24
CA GLU A 55 5.04 13.05 -0.41
C GLU A 55 4.65 13.64 -1.77
N ALA A 56 3.96 12.85 -2.60
CA ALA A 56 3.51 13.31 -3.92
C ALA A 56 2.58 14.54 -3.85
N PHE A 57 1.67 14.59 -2.86
CA PHE A 57 0.80 15.75 -2.66
C PHE A 57 1.54 17.03 -2.24
N LYS A 58 2.69 16.92 -1.55
CA LYS A 58 3.51 18.10 -1.23
C LYS A 58 4.13 18.71 -2.48
N GLU A 59 4.49 17.87 -3.45
CA GLU A 59 5.21 18.31 -4.64
C GLU A 59 4.28 18.72 -5.78
N LYS A 60 3.15 18.01 -5.98
CA LYS A 60 2.20 18.22 -7.09
C LYS A 60 0.78 17.82 -6.67
N SER A 61 -0.23 18.57 -7.10
CA SER A 61 -1.66 18.22 -6.87
C SER A 61 -2.11 17.06 -7.79
N ILE A 62 -1.52 15.88 -7.60
CA ILE A 62 -1.76 14.67 -8.41
C ILE A 62 -2.92 13.87 -7.83
N LYS A 63 -3.82 13.40 -8.70
CA LYS A 63 -4.88 12.48 -8.32
C LYS A 63 -4.30 11.08 -8.08
N VAL A 64 -3.96 10.79 -6.83
CA VAL A 64 -3.43 9.49 -6.40
C VAL A 64 -4.57 8.49 -6.19
N LYS A 65 -4.67 7.47 -7.06
CA LYS A 65 -5.67 6.39 -6.98
C LYS A 65 -5.08 5.05 -7.42
N CYS A 66 -5.44 3.98 -6.73
CA CYS A 66 -5.10 2.63 -7.15
C CYS A 66 -5.75 2.30 -8.50
N GLU A 67 -4.99 1.78 -9.46
CA GLU A 67 -5.54 1.30 -10.74
C GLU A 67 -6.05 -0.15 -10.68
N LEU A 68 -5.78 -0.86 -9.58
CA LEU A 68 -6.12 -2.27 -9.41
C LEU A 68 -7.41 -2.47 -8.61
N CYS A 69 -7.90 -1.46 -7.87
CA CYS A 69 -9.10 -1.60 -7.04
C CYS A 69 -9.78 -0.22 -6.84
N PRO A 70 -11.06 -0.19 -6.41
CA PRO A 70 -11.81 1.06 -6.24
C PRO A 70 -11.54 1.78 -4.91
N SER A 71 -10.81 1.13 -3.98
CA SER A 71 -10.47 1.70 -2.67
C SER A 71 -9.67 3.00 -2.80
N LYS A 72 -10.00 3.98 -1.95
CA LYS A 72 -9.29 5.27 -1.87
C LYS A 72 -8.23 5.30 -0.78
N ASP A 73 -8.34 4.38 0.18
CA ASP A 73 -7.51 4.32 1.38
C ASP A 73 -6.61 3.10 1.36
N GLY A 74 -5.49 3.22 2.07
CA GLY A 74 -4.44 2.21 2.13
C GLY A 74 -3.06 2.76 1.77
N ALA A 75 -2.06 1.90 1.91
CA ALA A 75 -0.68 2.18 1.57
C ALA A 75 -0.45 2.02 0.06
N LEU A 76 -0.08 3.10 -0.61
CA LEU A 76 0.12 3.16 -2.07
C LEU A 76 1.60 3.33 -2.43
N LYS A 77 2.00 2.78 -3.57
CA LYS A 77 3.30 3.01 -4.22
C LYS A 77 3.10 3.41 -5.68
N PRO A 78 4.03 4.20 -6.26
CA PRO A 78 3.97 4.53 -7.68
C PRO A 78 4.18 3.28 -8.53
N THR A 79 3.53 3.23 -9.69
CA THR A 79 3.73 2.18 -10.69
C THR A 79 4.83 2.61 -11.67
N GLU A 80 5.34 1.66 -12.44
CA GLU A 80 6.35 1.91 -13.49
C GLU A 80 5.88 2.92 -14.56
N ASN A 81 4.56 3.13 -14.69
CA ASN A 81 3.94 4.03 -15.65
C ASN A 81 3.55 5.40 -15.06
N GLY A 82 3.96 5.70 -13.82
CA GLY A 82 3.63 6.96 -13.14
C GLY A 82 2.22 7.03 -12.54
N ASN A 83 1.49 5.92 -12.54
CA ASN A 83 0.22 5.77 -11.81
C ASN A 83 0.49 5.23 -10.39
N TRP A 84 -0.54 4.67 -9.73
CA TRP A 84 -0.46 4.21 -8.35
C TRP A 84 -1.16 2.88 -8.15
N ALA A 85 -0.60 2.05 -7.27
CA ALA A 85 -1.19 0.79 -6.85
C ALA A 85 -1.04 0.61 -5.35
N HIS A 86 -2.00 -0.07 -4.71
CA HIS A 86 -1.84 -0.46 -3.32
C HIS A 86 -0.77 -1.54 -3.19
N VAL A 87 0.03 -1.47 -2.13
CA VAL A 87 1.00 -2.52 -1.82
C VAL A 87 0.27 -3.85 -1.61
N VAL A 88 -0.86 -3.83 -0.92
CA VAL A 88 -1.68 -5.03 -0.73
C VAL A 88 -2.24 -5.61 -2.04
N CYS A 89 -2.66 -4.76 -2.99
CA CYS A 89 -3.09 -5.25 -4.31
C CYS A 89 -1.93 -5.93 -5.05
N ALA A 90 -0.73 -5.33 -4.99
CA ALA A 90 0.46 -5.88 -5.61
C ALA A 90 0.90 -7.22 -5.00
N LEU A 91 0.69 -7.42 -3.70
CA LEU A 91 1.01 -8.68 -3.03
C LEU A 91 0.02 -9.82 -3.35
N TYR A 92 -1.25 -9.47 -3.63
CA TYR A 92 -2.32 -10.47 -3.80
C TYR A 92 -2.68 -10.77 -5.26
N ILE A 93 -2.23 -9.96 -6.22
CA ILE A 93 -2.38 -10.24 -7.65
C ILE A 93 -1.09 -10.91 -8.13
N PRO A 94 -1.11 -12.21 -8.50
CA PRO A 94 0.10 -12.98 -8.76
C PRO A 94 1.00 -12.42 -9.87
N GLU A 95 0.41 -11.75 -10.87
CA GLU A 95 1.15 -11.17 -11.99
C GLU A 95 1.79 -9.81 -11.66
N VAL A 96 1.44 -9.22 -10.52
CA VAL A 96 2.03 -7.95 -10.08
C VAL A 96 3.32 -8.23 -9.33
N THR A 97 4.34 -7.46 -9.63
CA THR A 97 5.65 -7.57 -8.96
C THR A 97 6.16 -6.19 -8.55
N PHE A 98 7.20 -6.15 -7.75
CA PHE A 98 7.95 -4.92 -7.44
C PHE A 98 9.26 -4.94 -8.23
N MET A 99 9.68 -3.78 -8.72
CA MET A 99 10.98 -3.65 -9.39
C MET A 99 12.14 -3.84 -8.42
N ASP A 100 12.04 -3.29 -7.21
CA ASP A 100 12.92 -3.58 -6.07
C ASP A 100 12.06 -4.11 -4.92
N VAL A 101 12.32 -5.36 -4.50
CA VAL A 101 11.57 -6.03 -3.42
C VAL A 101 11.92 -5.50 -2.03
N THR A 102 13.07 -4.83 -1.87
CA THR A 102 13.50 -4.23 -0.60
C THR A 102 12.77 -2.92 -0.35
N THR A 103 12.64 -2.10 -1.38
CA THR A 103 11.90 -0.84 -1.30
C THR A 103 10.43 -0.99 -1.65
N MET A 104 10.03 -2.14 -2.21
CA MET A 104 8.67 -2.41 -2.70
C MET A 104 8.18 -1.35 -3.69
N GLU A 105 9.06 -0.85 -4.56
CA GLU A 105 8.71 0.14 -5.58
C GLU A 105 9.71 0.14 -6.76
N PRO A 106 9.30 0.70 -7.92
CA PRO A 106 7.92 0.88 -8.36
C PRO A 106 7.17 -0.45 -8.51
N VAL A 107 5.84 -0.38 -8.52
CA VAL A 107 4.97 -1.53 -8.79
C VAL A 107 4.91 -1.79 -10.29
N LYS A 108 5.15 -3.04 -10.70
CA LYS A 108 5.14 -3.47 -12.10
C LYS A 108 3.83 -4.15 -12.45
N LEU A 109 3.17 -3.63 -13.49
CA LEU A 109 1.84 -4.07 -13.93
C LEU A 109 1.84 -4.64 -15.33
N GLY A 110 2.94 -4.50 -16.08
CA GLY A 110 3.03 -4.95 -17.48
C GLY A 110 2.79 -6.45 -17.72
N ALA A 111 2.86 -7.28 -16.68
CA ALA A 111 2.60 -8.72 -16.78
C ALA A 111 1.12 -9.10 -16.57
N ILE A 112 0.23 -8.16 -16.18
CA ILE A 112 -1.19 -8.46 -16.01
C ILE A 112 -1.84 -8.72 -17.38
N PRO A 113 -2.45 -9.90 -17.61
CA PRO A 113 -3.20 -10.16 -18.84
C PRO A 113 -4.41 -9.21 -18.94
N LYS A 114 -4.65 -8.65 -20.13
CA LYS A 114 -5.76 -7.69 -20.37
C LYS A 114 -7.12 -8.24 -19.90
N ASP A 115 -7.33 -9.55 -20.02
CA ASP A 115 -8.55 -10.22 -19.60
C ASP A 115 -8.85 -10.10 -18.10
N ARG A 116 -7.85 -9.87 -17.25
CA ARG A 116 -8.08 -9.63 -15.82
C ARG A 116 -8.84 -8.33 -15.56
N PHE A 117 -8.66 -7.32 -16.41
CA PHE A 117 -9.40 -6.05 -16.30
C PHE A 117 -10.86 -6.19 -16.75
N ASN A 118 -11.17 -7.20 -17.57
CA ASN A 118 -12.52 -7.43 -18.10
C ASN A 118 -13.40 -8.29 -17.18
N ARG A 119 -12.82 -8.92 -16.15
CA ARG A 119 -13.60 -9.72 -15.21
C ARG A 119 -14.15 -8.85 -14.09
N VAL A 120 -15.47 -8.65 -14.09
CA VAL A 120 -16.20 -8.03 -12.98
C VAL A 120 -15.90 -8.85 -11.72
N ASN A 121 -15.25 -8.23 -10.73
CA ASN A 121 -14.81 -8.80 -9.44
C ASN A 121 -13.45 -9.54 -9.38
N SER A 122 -12.65 -9.68 -10.45
CA SER A 122 -11.35 -10.40 -10.32
C SER A 122 -10.18 -9.52 -9.88
N ILE A 123 -10.22 -8.22 -10.16
CA ILE A 123 -9.23 -7.23 -9.67
C ILE A 123 -9.78 -6.40 -8.50
N ASN A 124 -11.11 -6.28 -8.38
CA ASN A 124 -11.74 -5.74 -7.19
C ASN A 124 -11.63 -6.78 -6.07
N LEU A 125 -10.49 -6.81 -5.37
CA LEU A 125 -10.37 -7.56 -4.12
C LEU A 125 -11.54 -7.12 -3.23
N PRO A 126 -12.49 -8.00 -2.89
CA PRO A 126 -13.58 -7.64 -2.00
C PRO A 126 -12.94 -7.22 -0.69
N HIS A 127 -13.09 -5.94 -0.38
CA HIS A 127 -12.46 -5.26 0.74
C HIS A 127 -12.46 -6.15 1.98
N ILE A 128 -11.25 -6.46 2.49
CA ILE A 128 -10.96 -6.76 3.90
C ILE A 128 -11.55 -8.08 4.46
N ASN A 129 -12.61 -8.66 3.90
CA ASN A 129 -13.22 -9.89 4.41
C ASN A 129 -12.41 -11.15 4.09
N TYR A 130 -11.56 -11.14 3.06
CA TYR A 130 -10.65 -12.26 2.78
C TYR A 130 -9.52 -12.39 3.82
N PHE A 131 -9.14 -11.28 4.47
CA PHE A 131 -8.10 -11.26 5.52
C PHE A 131 -8.55 -11.89 6.84
N ARG A 132 -9.86 -11.86 7.14
CA ARG A 132 -10.43 -12.53 8.32
C ARG A 132 -10.77 -14.02 8.10
N LEU A 133 -10.93 -14.47 6.86
CA LEU A 133 -11.45 -15.81 6.54
C LEU A 133 -10.37 -16.89 6.30
N HIS A 134 -9.10 -16.53 6.07
CA HIS A 134 -8.02 -17.50 5.77
C HIS A 134 -6.91 -17.60 6.84
N ARG A 135 -7.19 -17.15 8.06
CA ARG A 135 -6.44 -17.55 9.26
C ARG A 135 -7.39 -18.28 10.22
N ALA A 136 -7.65 -19.54 9.90
CA ALA A 136 -8.14 -20.56 10.84
C ALA A 136 -7.01 -21.57 11.06
#